data_AF-A0A227HJA1-F1
#
_entry.id   AF-A0A227HJA1-F1
#
_cell.length_a   1.000
_cell.length_b   1.000
_cell.length_c   1.000
_cell.angle_alpha   90.00
_cell.angle_beta   90.00
_cell.angle_gamma   90.00
#
_symmetry.space_group_name_H-M   'P 1'
#
loop_
_entity.id
_entity.type
_entity.pdbx_description
1 polymer ?
#
loop_
_entity_poly.entity_id
_entity_poly.type
_entity_poly.pdbx_seq_one_letter_code
_entity_poly.pdbx_strand_id
1 'polypeptide(L)' 'EDLRNVVEGDPSPCGKGTLMLKRGIEVGHIFQLGNVYSEAMNCSVLGPDGKNVILEMGCYGIGVSRVVASAIEQN' A
#
# COMPACT_ATOMS: atom_id res chain seq x y z
N GLU A 1 22.43 3.63 3.13
CA GLU A 1 21.04 4.09 2.94
C GLU A 1 20.83 5.36 3.73
N ASP A 2 19.92 6.20 3.27
CA ASP A 2 19.44 7.30 4.11
C ASP A 2 18.51 6.71 5.19
N LEU A 3 18.86 6.91 6.46
CA LEU A 3 18.15 6.34 7.63
C LEU A 3 17.30 7.37 8.36
N ARG A 4 17.36 8.66 7.98
CA ARG A 4 16.57 9.71 8.65
C ARG A 4 15.18 9.83 8.03
N ASN A 5 14.25 10.34 8.83
CA ASN A 5 13.00 10.85 8.28
C ASN A 5 13.26 12.16 7.52
N VAL A 6 12.46 12.38 6.48
CA VAL A 6 12.41 13.66 5.78
C VAL A 6 11.84 14.75 6.70
N VAL A 7 12.30 15.97 6.51
CA VAL A 7 11.78 17.17 7.19
C VAL A 7 11.16 18.12 6.18
N GLU A 8 10.30 19.02 6.65
CA GLU A 8 9.69 20.04 5.80
C GLU A 8 10.77 20.91 5.13
N GLY A 9 10.63 21.15 3.82
CA GLY A 9 11.61 21.88 3.02
C GLY A 9 12.74 21.02 2.43
N ASP A 10 12.86 19.73 2.78
CA ASP A 10 13.81 18.83 2.11
C ASP A 10 13.56 18.78 0.59
N PRO A 11 14.61 18.59 -0.23
CA PRO A 11 14.46 18.44 -1.67
C PRO A 11 13.63 17.20 -1.99
N SER A 12 12.71 17.33 -2.95
CA SER A 12 11.89 16.21 -3.39
C SER A 12 12.76 15.11 -4.02
N PRO A 13 12.51 13.82 -3.73
CA PRO A 13 13.28 12.71 -4.29
C PRO A 13 13.14 12.59 -5.82
N CYS A 14 12.13 13.22 -6.43
CA CYS A 14 11.99 13.30 -7.89
C CYS A 14 12.81 14.44 -8.53
N GLY A 15 13.60 15.18 -7.73
CA GLY A 15 14.46 16.27 -8.18
C GLY A 15 13.72 17.58 -8.49
N LYS A 16 12.42 17.67 -8.18
CA LYS A 16 11.59 18.84 -8.49
C LYS A 16 10.90 19.37 -7.24
N GLY A 17 11.27 20.59 -6.83
CA GLY A 17 10.67 21.27 -5.69
C GLY A 17 11.12 20.71 -4.33
N THR A 18 10.38 21.07 -3.28
CA THR A 18 10.63 20.70 -1.89
C THR A 18 9.43 19.98 -1.28
N LEU A 19 9.67 19.17 -0.25
CA LEU A 19 8.65 18.43 0.47
C LEU A 19 7.86 19.35 1.41
N MET A 20 6.53 19.21 1.38
CA MET A 20 5.59 19.82 2.32
C MET A 20 4.94 18.70 3.13
N LEU A 21 4.89 18.86 4.46
CA LEU A 21 4.28 17.87 5.34
C LEU A 21 2.85 18.28 5.70
N LYS A 22 1.92 17.34 5.64
CA LYS A 22 0.51 17.55 6.03
C LYS A 22 0.02 16.39 6.88
N ARG A 23 -0.99 16.64 7.70
CA ARG A 23 -1.69 15.60 8.45
C ARG A 23 -2.80 15.01 7.56
N GLY A 24 -2.96 13.69 7.62
CA GLY A 24 -4.01 12.98 6.89
C GLY A 24 -4.50 11.79 7.71
N ILE A 25 -5.76 11.41 7.49
CA ILE A 25 -6.35 10.21 8.08
C ILE A 25 -6.36 9.13 7.02
N GLU A 26 -5.70 8.01 7.29
CA GLU A 26 -5.73 6.84 6.40
C GLU A 26 -7.12 6.18 6.49
N VAL A 27 -7.90 6.29 5.41
CA VAL A 27 -9.22 5.67 5.28
C VAL A 27 -9.20 4.35 4.51
N GLY A 28 -8.10 4.04 3.84
CA GLY A 28 -7.92 2.81 3.10
C GLY A 28 -6.47 2.61 2.66
N HIS A 29 -6.15 1.37 2.30
CA HIS A 29 -4.82 0.95 1.89
C HIS A 29 -4.93 -0.15 0.84
N ILE A 30 -4.02 -0.12 -0.14
CA ILE A 30 -3.85 -1.18 -1.14
C ILE A 30 -2.44 -1.75 -1.04
N PHE A 31 -2.30 -3.07 -1.11
CA PHE A 31 -1.00 -3.72 -1.11
C PHE A 31 -0.89 -4.72 -2.26
N GLN A 32 0.27 -4.70 -2.93
CA GLN A 32 0.73 -5.83 -3.71
C GLN A 32 1.38 -6.81 -2.73
N LEU A 33 0.67 -7.89 -2.42
CA LEU A 33 1.12 -8.87 -1.43
C LEU A 33 2.13 -9.85 -2.02
N GLY A 34 2.21 -9.94 -3.34
CA GLY A 34 3.03 -10.94 -3.99
C GLY A 34 2.49 -12.34 -3.74
N ASN A 35 3.41 -13.25 -3.50
CA ASN A 35 3.15 -14.65 -3.24
C ASN A 35 3.30 -15.03 -1.74
N VAL A 36 3.50 -14.05 -0.85
CA VAL A 36 3.82 -14.29 0.57
C VAL A 36 2.82 -15.24 1.25
N TYR A 37 1.52 -15.06 0.98
CA TYR A 37 0.47 -15.90 1.56
C TYR A 37 0.23 -17.17 0.75
N SER A 38 0.24 -17.07 -0.58
CA SER A 38 -0.05 -18.21 -1.46
C SER A 38 1.03 -19.29 -1.38
N GLU A 39 2.31 -18.92 -1.23
CA GLU A 39 3.38 -19.89 -0.95
C GLU A 39 3.20 -20.56 0.41
N ALA A 40 3.02 -19.77 1.47
CA ALA A 40 2.88 -20.29 2.84
C ALA A 40 1.66 -21.22 3.00
N MET A 41 0.60 -20.99 2.23
CA MET A 41 -0.65 -21.75 2.28
C MET A 41 -0.78 -22.83 1.20
N ASN A 42 0.25 -23.03 0.37
CA ASN A 42 0.22 -23.94 -0.79
C ASN A 42 -0.97 -23.66 -1.74
N CYS A 43 -1.25 -22.38 -2.01
CA CYS A 43 -2.32 -21.95 -2.89
C CYS A 43 -1.79 -21.79 -4.33
N SER A 44 -2.08 -22.77 -5.17
CA SER A 44 -1.66 -22.79 -6.58
C SER A 44 -2.81 -23.14 -7.53
N VAL A 45 -2.67 -22.74 -8.79
CA VAL A 45 -3.56 -23.12 -9.89
C VAL A 45 -2.76 -23.71 -11.05
N LEU A 46 -3.42 -24.47 -11.94
CA LEU A 46 -2.79 -24.97 -13.15
C LEU A 46 -2.69 -23.85 -14.18
N GLY A 47 -1.47 -23.55 -14.62
CA GLY A 47 -1.19 -22.61 -15.69
C GLY A 47 -1.54 -23.17 -17.08
N PRO A 48 -1.50 -22.34 -18.13
CA PRO A 48 -1.81 -22.75 -19.51
C PRO A 48 -0.90 -23.87 -20.06
N ASP A 49 0.30 -24.03 -19.49
CA ASP A 49 1.26 -25.08 -19.83
C ASP A 49 1.08 -26.36 -19.00
N GLY A 50 0.04 -26.43 -18.16
CA GLY A 50 -0.21 -27.58 -17.30
C GLY A 50 0.68 -27.65 -16.05
N LYS A 51 1.41 -26.58 -15.71
CA LYS A 51 2.23 -26.55 -14.49
C LYS A 51 1.54 -25.80 -13.36
N ASN A 52 1.87 -26.15 -12.12
CA ASN A 52 1.41 -25.39 -10.96
C ASN A 52 2.05 -24.00 -10.93
N VAL A 53 1.21 -22.98 -10.77
CA VAL A 53 1.59 -21.59 -10.60
C VAL A 53 1.06 -21.12 -9.25
N ILE A 54 1.95 -20.61 -8.40
CA ILE A 54 1.57 -19.95 -7.14
C ILE A 54 0.89 -18.63 -7.47
N LEU A 55 -0.20 -18.33 -6.76
CA LEU A 55 -0.99 -17.14 -7.05
C LEU A 55 -0.27 -15.86 -6.62
N GLU A 56 -0.21 -14.88 -7.52
CA GLU A 56 0.12 -13.50 -7.19
C GLU A 56 -1.10 -12.84 -6.54
N MET A 57 -0.90 -12.15 -5.42
CA MET A 57 -1.99 -11.60 -4.60
C MET A 57 -1.89 -10.08 -4.43
N GLY A 58 -3.05 -9.46 -4.35
CA GLY A 58 -3.20 -8.08 -3.88
C GLY A 58 -4.32 -8.01 -2.84
N CYS A 59 -4.25 -7.03 -1.95
CA CYS A 59 -5.34 -6.74 -1.02
C CYS A 59 -5.71 -5.26 -1.05
N TYR A 60 -6.98 -5.00 -0.77
CA TYR A 60 -7.61 -3.69 -0.89
C TYR A 60 -8.54 -3.52 0.31
N GLY A 61 -8.25 -2.54 1.17
CA GLY A 61 -8.99 -2.29 2.39
C GLY A 61 -9.52 -0.86 2.47
N ILE A 62 -10.77 -0.71 2.89
CA ILE A 62 -11.39 0.58 3.23
C ILE A 62 -12.01 0.48 4.62
N GLY A 63 -11.64 1.40 5.50
CA GLY A 63 -12.23 1.52 6.84
C GLY A 63 -13.57 2.23 6.77
N VAL A 64 -14.66 1.53 6.41
CA VAL A 64 -15.99 2.12 6.18
C VAL A 64 -16.46 3.01 7.35
N SER A 65 -16.39 2.52 8.58
CA SER A 65 -16.76 3.33 9.76
C SER A 65 -15.81 4.52 9.98
N ARG A 66 -14.53 4.37 9.65
CA ARG A 66 -13.54 5.44 9.75
C ARG A 66 -13.79 6.52 8.71
N VAL A 67 -14.24 6.16 7.50
CA VAL A 67 -14.62 7.14 6.47
C VAL A 67 -15.69 8.08 7.00
N VAL A 68 -16.73 7.56 7.68
CA VAL A 68 -17.80 8.38 8.26
C VAL A 68 -17.24 9.39 9.27
N ALA A 69 -16.37 8.95 10.19
CA ALA A 69 -15.74 9.85 11.16
C ALA A 69 -14.80 10.87 10.49
N SER A 70 -14.04 10.44 9.48
CA SER A 70 -13.09 11.30 8.76
C SER A 70 -13.80 12.38 7.94
N ALA A 71 -14.98 12.08 7.40
CA ALA A 71 -15.80 13.07 6.70
C ALA A 71 -16.27 14.18 7.63
N ILE A 72 -16.54 13.89 8.92
CA ILE A 72 -16.87 14.91 9.91
C ILE A 72 -15.62 15.75 10.24
N GLU A 73 -14.47 15.11 10.46
CA GLU A 73 -13.23 15.81 10.81
C GLU A 73 -12.74 16.78 9.71
N GLN A 74 -13.09 16.53 8.45
CA GLN A 74 -12.69 17.37 7.32
C GLN A 74 -13.56 18.63 7.13
N ASN A 75 -14.81 18.62 7.63
CA ASN A 75 -15.79 19.69 7.41
C ASN A 75 -15.86 20.64 8.61
#